data_AF-A0A6J5TMQ6-F1
#
_entry.id   AF-A0A6J5TMQ6-F1
#
_cell.length_a   1.000
_cell.length_b   1.000
_cell.length_c   1.000
_cell.angle_alpha   90.00
_cell.angle_beta   90.00
_cell.angle_gamma   90.00
#
_symmetry.space_group_name_H-M   'P 1'
#
loop_
_entity.id
_entity.type
_entity.pdbx_description
1 polymer ?
#
loop_
_entity_poly.entity_id
_entity_poly.type
_entity_poly.pdbx_seq_one_letter_code
_entity_poly.pdbx_strand_id
1 'polypeptide(L)'
;MANLGCSPGESFEGCAARELKEETGLDIDKKRMEFLTATTNKLLLEGGKPSQYASVCMRAVMEDGDGEPQNVEPELCDGWDWHEWDNLPKPLFRPLHNAVGRI
;
A
#
# COMPACT_ATOMS: atom_id res chain seq x y z
N MET A 1 -10.95 5.37 -12.98
CA MET A 1 -11.05 4.56 -11.76
C MET A 1 -9.81 3.71 -11.77
N ALA A 2 -8.84 4.01 -10.91
CA ALA A 2 -7.71 3.11 -10.68
C ALA A 2 -8.27 1.73 -10.29
N ASN A 3 -7.70 0.67 -10.84
CA ASN A 3 -8.05 -0.69 -10.44
C ASN A 3 -7.39 -0.94 -9.08
N LEU A 4 -8.09 -0.59 -8.00
CA LEU A 4 -7.58 -0.80 -6.64
C LEU A 4 -7.46 -2.31 -6.37
N GLY A 5 -6.23 -2.82 -6.31
CA GLY A 5 -5.91 -4.17 -5.85
C GLY A 5 -5.48 -5.15 -6.93
N CYS A 6 -5.14 -6.37 -6.50
CA CYS A 6 -4.49 -7.33 -7.37
C CYS A 6 -5.45 -7.93 -8.41
N SER A 7 -5.02 -7.93 -9.67
CA SER A 7 -5.79 -8.49 -10.78
C SER A 7 -5.73 -10.02 -10.82
N PRO A 8 -6.73 -10.71 -11.41
CA PRO A 8 -6.69 -12.16 -11.58
C PRO A 8 -5.41 -12.63 -12.30
N GLY A 9 -4.62 -13.48 -11.64
CA GLY A 9 -3.36 -14.01 -12.16
C GLY A 9 -2.13 -13.12 -11.92
N GLU A 10 -2.30 -11.94 -11.32
CA GLU A 10 -1.20 -11.08 -10.89
C GLU A 10 -0.55 -11.62 -9.61
N SER A 11 0.79 -11.59 -9.52
CA SER A 11 1.49 -11.93 -8.27
C SER A 11 1.40 -10.76 -7.27
N PHE A 12 1.60 -11.03 -5.98
CA PHE A 12 1.58 -9.96 -4.97
C PHE A 12 2.71 -8.93 -5.18
N GLU A 13 3.87 -9.38 -5.66
CA GLU A 13 4.99 -8.51 -6.04
C GLU A 13 4.65 -7.66 -7.27
N GLY A 14 3.99 -8.26 -8.28
CA GLY A 14 3.54 -7.56 -9.48
C GLY A 14 2.54 -6.45 -9.13
N CYS A 15 1.54 -6.82 -8.35
CA CYS A 15 0.50 -5.93 -7.83
C CYS A 15 1.11 -4.78 -7.02
N ALA A 16 1.90 -5.07 -5.98
CA ALA A 16 2.49 -4.02 -5.14
C ALA A 16 3.44 -3.09 -5.92
N ALA A 17 4.20 -3.59 -6.89
CA ALA A 17 5.03 -2.74 -7.75
C ALA A 17 4.22 -1.85 -8.69
N ARG A 18 3.13 -2.39 -9.27
CA ARG A 18 2.24 -1.62 -10.16
C ARG A 18 1.52 -0.52 -9.39
N GLU A 19 0.86 -0.85 -8.29
CA GLU A 19 0.10 0.11 -7.46
C GLU A 19 1.02 1.23 -6.95
N LEU A 20 2.21 0.88 -6.42
CA LEU A 20 3.16 1.89 -5.97
C LEU A 20 3.57 2.84 -7.12
N LYS A 21 3.82 2.30 -8.32
CA LYS A 21 4.17 3.11 -9.49
C LYS A 21 3.02 4.01 -9.94
N GLU A 22 1.79 3.49 -9.94
CA GLU A 22 0.57 4.21 -10.31
C GLU A 22 0.28 5.37 -9.33
N GLU A 23 0.46 5.15 -8.02
CA GLU A 23 0.11 6.15 -6.99
C GLU A 23 1.24 7.14 -6.67
N THR A 24 2.51 6.70 -6.75
CA THR A 24 3.68 7.47 -6.29
C THR A 24 4.70 7.80 -7.36
N GLY A 25 4.65 7.12 -8.51
CA GLY A 25 5.70 7.20 -9.54
C GLY A 25 7.01 6.48 -9.20
N LEU A 26 7.14 5.85 -8.03
CA LEU A 26 8.34 5.15 -7.60
C LEU A 26 8.47 3.74 -8.20
N ASP A 27 9.70 3.31 -8.45
CA ASP A 27 10.04 1.94 -8.82
C ASP A 27 10.70 1.20 -7.64
N ILE A 28 10.38 -0.09 -7.50
CA ILE A 28 10.92 -0.95 -6.43
C ILE A 28 11.65 -2.16 -6.99
N ASP A 29 12.69 -2.59 -6.26
CA ASP A 29 13.42 -3.81 -6.59
C ASP A 29 12.58 -5.04 -6.23
N LYS A 30 11.93 -5.62 -7.25
CA LYS A 30 11.11 -6.84 -7.12
C LYS A 30 11.88 -8.03 -6.54
N LYS A 31 13.19 -8.11 -6.71
CA LYS A 31 14.01 -9.22 -6.17
C LYS A 31 14.20 -9.12 -4.66
N ARG A 32 13.96 -7.94 -4.08
CA ARG A 32 14.10 -7.65 -2.65
C ARG A 32 12.74 -7.48 -1.97
N MET A 33 11.66 -7.84 -2.65
CA MET A 33 10.33 -7.84 -2.07
C MET A 33 10.15 -9.04 -1.15
N GLU A 34 9.47 -8.82 -0.03
CA GLU A 34 9.20 -9.85 0.96
C GLU A 34 7.75 -9.80 1.42
N PHE A 35 7.10 -10.96 1.47
CA PHE A 35 5.82 -11.09 2.16
C PHE A 35 6.02 -10.92 3.66
N LEU A 36 5.26 -10.00 4.28
CA LEU A 36 5.27 -9.82 5.72
C LEU A 36 4.11 -10.56 6.39
N THR A 37 2.88 -10.23 5.98
CA THR A 37 1.67 -10.78 6.59
C THR A 37 0.46 -10.61 5.68
N ALA A 38 -0.63 -11.28 6.02
CA ALA A 38 -1.94 -11.09 5.42
C ALA A 38 -2.99 -10.88 6.51
N THR A 39 -3.85 -9.88 6.34
CA THR A 39 -4.92 -9.57 7.29
C THR A 39 -6.26 -9.46 6.58
N THR A 40 -7.33 -9.73 7.31
CA THR A 40 -8.69 -9.57 6.81
C THR A 40 -9.37 -8.42 7.52
N ASN A 41 -9.76 -7.40 6.77
CA ASN A 41 -10.34 -6.18 7.27
C ASN A 41 -11.78 -6.03 6.77
N LYS A 42 -12.70 -5.69 7.67
CA LYS A 42 -14.09 -5.34 7.31
C LYS A 42 -14.23 -3.82 7.31
N LEU A 43 -14.67 -3.25 6.20
CA LEU A 43 -14.74 -1.81 5.98
C LEU A 43 -16.05 -1.44 5.26
N LEU A 44 -16.49 -0.20 5.38
CA LEU A 44 -17.56 0.36 4.54
C LEU A 44 -16.91 1.41 3.64
N LEU A 45 -16.30 0.98 2.54
CA LEU A 45 -15.62 1.88 1.59
C LEU A 45 -16.43 2.12 0.31
N GLU A 46 -17.26 1.17 -0.11
CA GLU A 46 -17.94 1.22 -1.40
C GLU A 46 -19.42 1.62 -1.25
N GLY A 47 -19.71 2.92 -1.36
CA GLY A 47 -21.09 3.43 -1.46
C GLY A 47 -21.99 3.04 -0.27
N GLY A 48 -21.40 2.90 0.93
CA GLY A 48 -22.12 2.49 2.15
C GLY A 48 -22.38 0.99 2.27
N LYS A 49 -21.83 0.15 1.37
CA LYS A 49 -21.94 -1.30 1.46
C LYS A 49 -20.83 -1.88 2.35
N PRO A 50 -21.14 -2.91 3.18
CA PRO A 50 -20.10 -3.66 3.88
C PRO A 50 -19.23 -4.41 2.88
N SER A 51 -17.95 -4.09 2.86
CA SER A 51 -16.92 -4.75 2.05
C SER A 51 -15.89 -5.42 2.97
N GLN A 52 -15.37 -6.56 2.54
CA GLN A 52 -14.31 -7.28 3.24
C GLN A 52 -13.09 -7.34 2.33
N TYR A 53 -11.96 -6.84 2.83
CA TYR A 53 -10.70 -6.82 2.10
C TYR A 53 -9.73 -7.80 2.75
N ALA A 54 -9.13 -8.67 1.94
CA ALA A 54 -7.93 -9.40 2.30
C ALA A 54 -6.74 -8.52 1.88
N SER A 55 -6.00 -8.01 2.86
CA SER A 55 -4.86 -7.14 2.65
C SER A 55 -3.58 -7.94 2.81
N VAL A 56 -2.76 -7.98 1.76
CA VAL A 56 -1.43 -8.61 1.76
C VAL A 56 -0.39 -7.50 1.94
N CYS A 57 0.40 -7.58 3.00
CA CYS A 57 1.45 -6.60 3.28
C CYS A 57 2.78 -7.12 2.71
N MET A 58 3.32 -6.38 1.74
CA MET A 58 4.63 -6.64 1.15
C MET A 58 5.62 -5.58 1.66
N ARG A 59 6.85 -6.01 1.98
CA ARG A 59 7.99 -5.10 2.17
C ARG A 59 8.70 -4.94 0.84
N ALA A 60 9.09 -3.71 0.53
CA ALA A 60 9.90 -3.40 -0.63
C ALA A 60 10.92 -2.32 -0.29
N VAL A 61 11.84 -2.12 -1.23
CA VAL A 61 12.88 -1.09 -1.20
C VAL A 61 12.94 -0.51 -2.61
N MET A 62 13.16 0.80 -2.70
CA MET A 62 13.28 1.48 -3.99
C MET A 62 14.44 0.89 -4.79
N GLU A 63 14.30 0.84 -6.12
CA GLU A 63 15.37 0.40 -7.02
C GLU A 63 16.56 1.37 -6.95
N ASP A 64 16.26 2.67 -7.05
CA ASP A 64 17.20 3.77 -6.83
C ASP A 64 16.89 4.40 -5.46
N GLY A 65 17.77 4.19 -4.48
CA GLY A 65 17.51 4.44 -3.06
C GLY A 65 17.28 5.90 -2.62
N ASP A 66 17.11 6.83 -3.55
CA ASP A 66 16.95 8.29 -3.35
C ASP A 66 15.72 8.89 -4.08
N GLY A 67 14.77 8.05 -4.53
CA GLY A 67 13.52 8.52 -5.13
C GLY A 67 12.58 9.21 -4.13
N GLU A 68 11.97 10.32 -4.56
CA GLU A 68 10.89 11.00 -3.81
C GLU A 68 9.53 10.72 -4.44
N PRO A 69 8.49 10.43 -3.64
CA PRO A 69 7.17 10.12 -4.17
C PRO A 69 6.50 11.35 -4.78
N GLN A 70 5.75 11.14 -5.84
CA GLN A 70 4.88 12.14 -6.47
C GLN A 70 3.43 11.81 -6.15
N ASN A 71 2.59 12.82 -5.92
CA ASN A 71 1.16 12.58 -5.78
C ASN A 71 0.51 12.45 -7.16
N VAL A 72 0.55 11.24 -7.74
CA VAL A 72 0.10 10.99 -9.12
C VAL A 72 -1.43 11.02 -9.26
N GLU A 73 -2.14 10.62 -8.21
CA GLU A 73 -3.62 10.57 -8.14
C GLU A 73 -4.14 11.53 -7.05
N PRO A 74 -4.00 12.86 -7.23
CA PRO A 74 -4.34 13.86 -6.21
C PRO A 74 -5.82 13.92 -5.84
N GLU A 75 -6.69 13.29 -6.63
CA GLU A 75 -8.11 13.12 -6.31
C GLU A 75 -8.39 11.96 -5.33
N LEU A 76 -7.42 11.06 -5.14
CA LEU A 76 -7.52 9.90 -4.25
C LEU A 76 -6.62 10.01 -3.01
N CYS A 77 -5.51 10.75 -3.10
CA CYS A 77 -4.55 10.94 -2.03
C CYS A 77 -4.14 12.42 -1.91
N ASP A 78 -4.00 12.94 -0.69
CA ASP A 78 -3.53 14.32 -0.47
C ASP A 78 -2.00 14.48 -0.64
N GLY A 79 -1.25 13.38 -0.59
CA GLY A 79 0.20 13.36 -0.74
C GLY A 79 0.88 12.17 -0.07
N TRP A 80 2.18 12.04 -0.32
CA TRP A 80 3.03 10.97 0.20
C TRP A 80 4.23 11.56 0.93
N ASP A 81 4.54 11.01 2.10
CA ASP A 81 5.66 11.40 2.94
C ASP A 81 6.33 10.16 3.56
N TRP A 82 7.64 10.27 3.81
CA TRP A 82 8.39 9.26 4.55
C TRP A 82 8.26 9.48 6.06
N HIS A 83 7.96 8.41 6.80
CA HIS A 83 7.88 8.43 8.26
C HIS A 83 8.77 7.36 8.89
N GLU A 84 9.44 7.71 9.99
CA GLU A 84 10.13 6.72 10.82
C GLU A 84 9.12 5.78 11.48
N TRP A 85 9.49 4.50 11.61
CA TRP A 85 8.61 3.47 12.19
C TRP A 85 8.17 3.79 13.63
N ASP A 86 9.07 4.37 14.43
CA ASP A 86 8.78 4.75 15.82
C ASP A 86 8.04 6.09 15.94
N ASN A 87 7.79 6.77 14.81
CA ASN A 87 7.16 8.10 14.76
C ASN A 87 6.11 8.22 13.63
N LEU A 88 5.23 7.21 13.53
CA LEU A 88 4.14 7.19 12.57
C LEU A 88 3.11 8.32 12.82
N PRO A 89 2.50 8.88 11.75
CA PRO A 89 1.50 9.93 11.87
C PRO A 89 0.20 9.41 12.50
N LYS A 90 -0.65 10.35 12.96
CA LYS A 90 -1.96 10.03 13.56
C LYS A 90 -3.05 10.92 12.95
N PRO A 91 -4.26 10.37 12.69
CA PRO A 91 -4.66 8.98 12.89
C PRO A 91 -4.16 8.05 11.77
N LEU A 92 -3.83 6.80 12.11
CA LEU A 92 -3.58 5.75 11.11
C LEU A 92 -4.89 5.18 10.58
N PHE A 93 -4.91 4.82 9.30
CA PHE A 93 -5.99 4.02 8.74
C PHE A 93 -6.13 2.71 9.51
N ARG A 94 -7.36 2.36 9.92
CA ARG A 94 -7.61 1.28 10.88
C ARG A 94 -6.99 -0.08 10.49
N PRO A 95 -7.07 -0.55 9.22
CA PRO A 95 -6.33 -1.73 8.78
C PRO A 95 -4.83 -1.67 9.05
N LEU A 96 -4.18 -0.54 8.74
CA LEU A 96 -2.76 -0.33 8.98
C LEU A 96 -2.46 -0.33 10.48
N HIS A 97 -3.25 0.37 11.29
CA HIS A 97 -3.12 0.36 12.75
C HIS A 97 -3.15 -1.07 13.34
N ASN A 98 -4.06 -1.91 12.85
CA ASN A 98 -4.19 -3.30 13.29
C ASN A 98 -3.00 -4.17 12.85
N ALA A 99 -2.38 -3.87 11.70
CA ALA A 99 -1.25 -4.61 11.17
C ALA A 99 0.07 -4.24 11.86
N VAL A 100 0.32 -2.94 12.09
CA VAL A 100 1.53 -2.45 12.77
C VAL A 100 1.68 -3.04 14.17
N GLY A 101 0.59 -3.21 14.92
CA GLY A 101 0.64 -3.86 16.24
C GLY A 101 0.92 -5.37 16.22
N ARG A 102 1.13 -5.98 15.05
CA ARG A 102 1.34 -7.42 14.85
C ARG A 102 2.64 -7.76 14.14
N ILE A 103 3.38 -6.76 13.67
CA ILE A 103 4.69 -6.87 13.03
C ILE A 103 5.72 -6.43 14.06
#